data_AF-A0A3Q9XUR6-F1
#
_entry.id   AF-A0A3Q9XUR6-F1
#
_cell.length_a   1.000
_cell.length_b   1.000
_cell.length_c   1.000
_cell.angle_alpha   90.00
_cell.angle_beta   90.00
_cell.angle_gamma   90.00
#
_symmetry.space_group_name_H-M   'P 1'
#
loop_
_entity.id
_entity.type
_entity.pdbx_description
1 polymer ?
#
loop_
_entity_poly.entity_id
_entity_poly.type
_entity_poly.pdbx_seq_one_letter_code
_entity_poly.pdbx_strand_id
1 'polypeptide(L)'
;MISLKKNVRESARNKLQEISSGKGWKPIAATVYVGQKIEEVLKQSLQQTDEKLNMLRDLEQSVRAFDKLLFTNNRYSTAELHASLAEKFLHYSEIDNIISHIQKLLERISSLEDSHSLPLILPNLDRTQATLAEFPQNFQILKDEYAIYQQQEKEIYGPIDEKIQRFEQAVQQKKEVIEKIANKREKYKLTIDEDWILSWNQSSSDFPRVERKHKSYQQMSKELEKAQGKFNADKKGLSALRKKRALLSHPGDEQMLRLSQRYSSDIKNHFGSSISLPIDPSSFTKLGESRHFINVQLQATSQLTETLSQEIKQGKYSSYRSYEQLQSILISQTLQTGK
;
A
#
# COMPACT_ATOMS: atom_id res chain seq x y z
N MET A 1 -22.91 -25.46 -9.89
CA MET A 1 -24.31 -25.31 -10.35
C MET A 1 -25.32 -26.24 -9.66
N ILE A 2 -24.97 -27.51 -9.38
CA ILE A 2 -25.85 -28.51 -8.74
C ILE A 2 -26.25 -28.12 -7.30
N SER A 3 -25.30 -27.63 -6.49
CA SER A 3 -25.55 -27.24 -5.09
C SER A 3 -26.53 -26.06 -4.96
N LEU A 4 -26.40 -25.03 -5.81
CA LEU A 4 -27.28 -23.86 -5.78
C LEU A 4 -28.70 -24.19 -6.23
N LYS A 5 -28.85 -25.01 -7.27
CA LYS A 5 -30.15 -25.60 -7.65
C LYS A 5 -30.76 -26.42 -6.50
N LYS A 6 -29.96 -27.16 -5.74
CA LYS A 6 -30.41 -27.94 -4.58
C LYS A 6 -30.88 -27.04 -3.43
N ASN A 7 -30.12 -25.99 -3.09
CA ASN A 7 -30.47 -25.05 -2.02
C ASN A 7 -31.74 -24.23 -2.33
N VAL A 8 -31.89 -23.76 -3.57
CA VAL A 8 -33.13 -23.09 -4.01
C VAL A 8 -34.32 -24.07 -3.99
N ARG A 9 -34.11 -25.34 -4.41
CA ARG A 9 -35.14 -26.40 -4.33
C ARG A 9 -35.56 -26.67 -2.89
N GLU A 10 -34.61 -26.82 -1.99
CA GLU A 10 -34.87 -27.18 -0.59
C GLU A 10 -35.56 -26.03 0.15
N SER A 11 -35.12 -24.79 -0.08
CA SER A 11 -35.76 -23.59 0.51
C SER A 11 -37.17 -23.37 -0.04
N ALA A 12 -37.37 -23.48 -1.36
CA ALA A 12 -38.69 -23.38 -1.98
C ALA A 12 -39.64 -24.48 -1.46
N ARG A 13 -39.15 -25.72 -1.34
CA ARG A 13 -39.92 -26.86 -0.85
C ARG A 13 -40.31 -26.71 0.63
N ASN A 14 -39.38 -26.26 1.47
CA ASN A 14 -39.64 -26.00 2.89
C ASN A 14 -40.68 -24.89 3.08
N LYS A 15 -40.59 -23.79 2.31
CA LYS A 15 -41.58 -22.70 2.35
C LYS A 15 -42.94 -23.08 1.78
N LEU A 16 -42.97 -23.95 0.77
CA LEU A 16 -44.21 -24.55 0.27
C LEU A 16 -44.88 -25.45 1.32
N GLN A 17 -44.09 -26.21 2.08
CA GLN A 17 -44.58 -27.06 3.16
C GLN A 17 -45.22 -26.24 4.30
N GLU A 18 -44.59 -25.13 4.71
CA GLU A 18 -45.14 -24.20 5.72
C GLU A 18 -46.53 -23.67 5.30
N ILE A 19 -46.71 -23.27 4.04
CA ILE A 19 -47.97 -22.70 3.53
C ILE A 19 -49.06 -23.77 3.37
N SER A 20 -48.67 -24.99 2.99
CA SER A 20 -49.59 -26.12 2.82
C SER A 20 -50.24 -26.61 4.12
N SER A 21 -49.72 -26.19 5.28
CA SER A 21 -50.22 -26.56 6.61
C SER A 21 -51.57 -25.92 6.99
N GLY A 22 -52.12 -25.05 6.12
CA GLY A 22 -53.56 -24.81 6.05
C GLY A 22 -54.13 -23.82 7.07
N LYS A 23 -54.01 -22.51 6.79
CA LYS A 23 -54.99 -21.47 7.17
C LYS A 23 -55.01 -20.34 6.12
N GLY A 24 -55.97 -20.39 5.19
CA GLY A 24 -56.69 -19.20 4.71
C GLY A 24 -56.24 -18.39 3.48
N TRP A 25 -55.71 -18.98 2.39
CA TRP A 25 -55.41 -18.22 1.15
C TRP A 25 -56.00 -18.90 -0.10
N LYS A 26 -56.49 -18.12 -1.08
CA LYS A 26 -56.86 -18.64 -2.41
C LYS A 26 -55.60 -19.22 -3.10
N PRO A 27 -55.68 -20.33 -3.85
CA PRO A 27 -54.51 -21.04 -4.41
C PRO A 27 -53.50 -20.14 -5.13
N ILE A 28 -53.95 -19.11 -5.82
CA ILE A 28 -53.10 -18.21 -6.61
C ILE A 28 -52.43 -17.15 -5.74
N ALA A 29 -53.09 -16.70 -4.67
CA ALA A 29 -52.47 -15.81 -3.69
C ALA A 29 -51.34 -16.53 -2.93
N ALA A 30 -51.51 -17.83 -2.65
CA ALA A 30 -50.43 -18.67 -2.11
C ALA A 30 -49.26 -18.81 -3.11
N THR A 31 -49.54 -19.01 -4.40
CA THR A 31 -48.50 -19.07 -5.45
C THR A 31 -47.74 -17.75 -5.61
N VAL A 32 -48.42 -16.60 -5.55
CA VAL A 32 -47.78 -15.27 -5.56
C VAL A 32 -46.87 -15.09 -4.34
N TYR A 33 -47.35 -15.48 -3.15
CA TYR A 33 -46.53 -15.42 -1.93
C TYR A 33 -45.29 -16.31 -2.02
N VAL A 34 -45.41 -17.53 -2.57
CA VAL A 34 -44.26 -18.41 -2.84
C VAL A 34 -43.28 -17.77 -3.82
N GLY A 35 -43.77 -17.17 -4.91
CA GLY A 35 -42.95 -16.44 -5.87
C GLY A 35 -42.14 -15.32 -5.22
N GLN A 36 -42.79 -14.50 -4.38
CA GLN A 36 -42.12 -13.45 -3.59
C GLN A 36 -41.06 -14.01 -2.65
N LYS A 37 -41.32 -15.15 -2.00
CA LYS A 37 -40.33 -15.80 -1.11
C LYS A 37 -39.14 -16.38 -1.88
N ILE A 38 -39.37 -16.94 -3.06
CA ILE A 38 -38.29 -17.39 -3.95
C ILE A 38 -37.46 -16.19 -4.43
N GLU A 39 -38.09 -15.06 -4.78
CA GLU A 39 -37.39 -13.82 -5.12
C GLU A 39 -36.52 -13.30 -3.97
N GLU A 40 -37.01 -13.32 -2.73
CA GLU A 40 -36.23 -12.94 -1.54
C GLU A 40 -34.95 -13.78 -1.42
N VAL A 41 -35.07 -15.10 -1.54
CA VAL A 41 -33.92 -16.02 -1.49
C VAL A 41 -32.97 -15.78 -2.66
N LEU A 42 -33.47 -15.60 -3.88
CA LEU A 42 -32.64 -15.33 -5.06
C LEU A 42 -31.91 -13.98 -4.96
N LYS A 43 -32.54 -12.94 -4.41
CA LYS A 43 -31.91 -11.65 -4.13
C LYS A 43 -30.77 -11.79 -3.13
N GLN A 44 -30.99 -12.54 -2.04
CA GLN A 44 -29.95 -12.81 -1.05
C GLN A 44 -28.79 -13.61 -1.66
N SER A 45 -29.07 -14.68 -2.41
CA SER A 45 -28.06 -15.45 -3.14
C SER A 45 -27.26 -14.61 -4.13
N LEU A 46 -27.92 -13.68 -4.84
CA LEU A 46 -27.27 -12.77 -5.79
C LEU A 46 -26.32 -11.82 -5.06
N GLN A 47 -26.79 -11.20 -3.97
CA GLN A 47 -25.97 -10.31 -3.14
C GLN A 47 -24.72 -11.03 -2.60
N GLN A 48 -24.88 -12.23 -2.05
CA GLN A 48 -23.76 -13.02 -1.55
C GLN A 48 -22.77 -13.44 -2.66
N THR A 49 -23.28 -13.71 -3.86
CA THR A 49 -22.44 -14.02 -5.03
C THR A 49 -21.65 -12.79 -5.49
N ASP A 50 -22.27 -11.60 -5.46
CA ASP A 50 -21.61 -10.33 -5.77
C ASP A 50 -20.55 -9.97 -4.72
N GLU A 51 -20.83 -10.19 -3.43
CA GLU A 51 -19.86 -10.03 -2.34
C GLU A 51 -18.64 -10.95 -2.52
N LYS A 52 -18.86 -12.24 -2.83
CA LYS A 52 -17.77 -13.20 -3.14
C LYS A 52 -16.92 -12.76 -4.35
N LEU A 53 -17.55 -12.30 -5.42
CA LEU A 53 -16.86 -11.80 -6.61
C LEU A 53 -16.01 -10.56 -6.29
N ASN A 54 -16.55 -9.64 -5.49
CA ASN A 54 -15.82 -8.43 -5.10
C ASN A 54 -14.62 -8.75 -4.21
N MET A 55 -14.77 -9.64 -3.23
CA MET A 55 -13.66 -10.07 -2.38
C MET A 55 -12.56 -10.79 -3.16
N LEU A 56 -12.92 -11.59 -4.18
CA LEU A 56 -11.92 -12.22 -5.04
C LEU A 56 -11.16 -11.24 -5.91
N ARG A 57 -11.85 -10.20 -6.42
CA ARG A 57 -11.19 -9.11 -7.15
C ARG A 57 -10.23 -8.34 -6.24
N ASP A 58 -10.65 -8.05 -5.01
CA ASP A 58 -9.80 -7.38 -4.02
C ASP A 58 -8.57 -8.24 -3.67
N LEU A 59 -8.76 -9.55 -3.46
CA LEU A 59 -7.67 -10.49 -3.22
C LEU A 59 -6.69 -10.53 -4.41
N GLU A 60 -7.19 -10.62 -5.64
CA GLU A 60 -6.35 -10.60 -6.84
C GLU A 60 -5.55 -9.30 -6.96
N GLN A 61 -6.20 -8.15 -6.75
CA GLN A 61 -5.55 -6.85 -6.80
C GLN A 61 -4.48 -6.71 -5.70
N SER A 62 -4.78 -7.17 -4.49
CA SER A 62 -3.88 -7.12 -3.35
C SER A 62 -2.66 -8.01 -3.56
N VAL A 63 -2.84 -9.22 -4.10
CA VAL A 63 -1.74 -10.11 -4.48
C VAL A 63 -0.87 -9.50 -5.59
N ARG A 64 -1.48 -8.87 -6.61
CA ARG A 64 -0.72 -8.19 -7.67
C ARG A 64 0.07 -6.99 -7.13
N ALA A 65 -0.51 -6.22 -6.21
CA ALA A 65 0.17 -5.11 -5.56
C ALA A 65 1.36 -5.61 -4.72
N PHE A 66 1.16 -6.71 -3.99
CA PHE A 66 2.23 -7.38 -3.25
C PHE A 66 3.37 -7.84 -4.16
N ASP A 67 3.05 -8.50 -5.28
CA ASP A 67 4.03 -8.95 -6.29
C ASP A 67 4.84 -7.78 -6.85
N LYS A 68 4.19 -6.67 -7.17
CA LYS A 68 4.87 -5.46 -7.66
C LYS A 68 5.82 -4.85 -6.63
N LEU A 69 5.45 -4.86 -5.35
CA LEU A 69 6.32 -4.38 -4.28
C LEU A 69 7.51 -5.31 -4.06
N LEU A 70 7.28 -6.63 -4.05
CA LEU A 70 8.37 -7.60 -3.96
C LEU A 70 9.30 -7.52 -5.17
N PHE A 71 8.77 -7.34 -6.38
CA PHE A 71 9.58 -7.17 -7.59
C PHE A 71 10.44 -5.91 -7.51
N THR A 72 9.86 -4.79 -7.10
CA THR A 72 10.59 -3.53 -6.90
C THR A 72 11.71 -3.71 -5.89
N ASN A 73 11.42 -4.32 -4.75
CA ASN A 73 12.37 -4.60 -3.68
C ASN A 73 13.50 -5.57 -4.12
N ASN A 74 13.16 -6.63 -4.87
CA ASN A 74 14.12 -7.58 -5.46
C ASN A 74 14.97 -6.97 -6.57
N ARG A 75 14.45 -6.02 -7.36
CA ARG A 75 15.21 -5.31 -8.40
C ARG A 75 16.35 -4.50 -7.77
N TYR A 76 16.09 -3.81 -6.66
CA TYR A 76 17.14 -3.14 -5.89
C TYR A 76 18.19 -4.11 -5.34
N SER A 77 17.82 -5.37 -5.10
CA SER A 77 18.73 -6.41 -4.59
C SER A 77 19.63 -7.03 -5.68
N THR A 78 19.21 -7.01 -6.96
CA THR A 78 19.88 -7.75 -8.05
C THR A 78 20.51 -6.89 -9.14
N ALA A 79 19.86 -5.81 -9.56
CA ALA A 79 20.33 -4.96 -10.67
C ALA A 79 21.01 -3.67 -10.18
N GLU A 80 20.61 -3.17 -9.01
CA GLU A 80 21.12 -1.93 -8.41
C GLU A 80 21.93 -2.28 -7.17
N LEU A 81 22.99 -3.08 -7.33
CA LEU A 81 23.87 -3.53 -6.23
C LEU A 81 24.36 -2.36 -5.35
N HIS A 82 24.53 -1.18 -5.96
CA HIS A 82 24.96 0.07 -5.32
C HIS A 82 23.84 0.87 -4.64
N ALA A 83 22.56 0.49 -4.78
CA ALA A 83 21.48 1.10 -4.04
C ALA A 83 21.70 0.90 -2.54
N SER A 84 21.44 1.96 -1.78
CA SER A 84 21.58 1.96 -0.33
C SER A 84 20.67 0.90 0.29
N LEU A 85 21.07 0.37 1.44
CA LEU A 85 20.23 -0.57 2.18
C LEU A 85 18.89 0.07 2.59
N ALA A 86 18.83 1.38 2.81
CA ALA A 86 17.57 2.08 3.04
C ALA A 86 16.63 2.03 1.81
N GLU A 87 17.16 2.15 0.59
CA GLU A 87 16.37 2.04 -0.65
C GLU A 87 15.90 0.61 -0.89
N LYS A 88 16.74 -0.39 -0.59
CA LYS A 88 16.35 -1.81 -0.57
C LYS A 88 15.29 -2.09 0.50
N PHE A 89 15.18 -1.22 1.51
CA PHE A 89 14.27 -1.38 2.64
C PHE A 89 13.08 -0.40 2.69
N LEU A 90 12.76 0.26 1.56
CA LEU A 90 11.85 1.41 1.54
C LEU A 90 10.35 1.05 1.76
N HIS A 91 9.92 -0.16 1.37
CA HIS A 91 8.50 -0.52 1.28
C HIS A 91 8.00 -1.48 2.37
N TYR A 92 8.67 -1.53 3.53
CA TYR A 92 8.44 -2.58 4.54
C TYR A 92 7.07 -2.45 5.21
N SER A 93 6.67 -1.23 5.56
CA SER A 93 5.33 -0.96 6.10
C SER A 93 4.22 -1.24 5.09
N GLU A 94 4.46 -1.01 3.81
CA GLU A 94 3.50 -1.31 2.74
C GLU A 94 3.32 -2.81 2.54
N ILE A 95 4.42 -3.57 2.63
CA ILE A 95 4.43 -5.03 2.59
C ILE A 95 3.63 -5.61 3.78
N ASP A 96 3.91 -5.17 5.01
CA ASP A 96 3.21 -5.62 6.23
C ASP A 96 1.69 -5.38 6.11
N ASN A 97 1.29 -4.20 5.64
CA ASN A 97 -0.12 -3.83 5.48
C ASN A 97 -0.83 -4.69 4.43
N ILE A 98 -0.18 -4.96 3.30
CA ILE A 98 -0.77 -5.77 2.23
C ILE A 98 -0.90 -7.24 2.65
N ILE A 99 0.11 -7.80 3.35
CA ILE A 99 0.02 -9.16 3.90
C ILE A 99 -1.14 -9.28 4.88
N SER A 100 -1.29 -8.32 5.80
CA SER A 100 -2.41 -8.34 6.75
C SER A 100 -3.76 -8.26 6.04
N HIS A 101 -3.87 -7.42 5.01
CA HIS A 101 -5.10 -7.29 4.22
C HIS A 101 -5.44 -8.57 3.47
N ILE A 102 -4.45 -9.21 2.82
CA ILE A 102 -4.61 -10.50 2.14
C ILE A 102 -5.08 -11.57 3.13
N GLN A 103 -4.46 -11.67 4.32
CA GLN A 103 -4.86 -12.64 5.34
C GLN A 103 -6.32 -12.45 5.78
N LYS A 104 -6.74 -11.21 6.05
CA LYS A 104 -8.14 -10.88 6.40
C LYS A 104 -9.12 -11.23 5.27
N LEU A 105 -8.73 -11.00 4.02
CA LEU A 105 -9.55 -11.37 2.87
C LEU A 105 -9.71 -12.88 2.76
N LEU A 106 -8.62 -13.65 2.96
CA LEU A 106 -8.65 -15.11 2.94
C LEU A 106 -9.54 -15.69 4.05
N GLU A 107 -9.46 -15.15 5.27
CA GLU A 107 -10.34 -15.53 6.39
C GLU A 107 -11.81 -15.26 6.07
N ARG A 108 -12.12 -14.05 5.57
CA ARG A 108 -13.48 -13.68 5.18
C ARG A 108 -14.02 -14.56 4.07
N ILE A 109 -13.23 -14.81 3.04
CA ILE A 109 -13.60 -15.69 1.92
C ILE A 109 -13.94 -17.10 2.42
N SER A 110 -13.11 -17.64 3.33
CA SER A 110 -13.33 -18.97 3.93
C SER A 110 -14.62 -19.03 4.77
N SER A 111 -14.98 -17.94 5.46
CA SER A 111 -16.21 -17.86 6.26
C SER A 111 -17.52 -17.78 5.45
N LEU A 112 -17.46 -17.60 4.13
CA LEU A 112 -18.63 -17.46 3.26
C LEU A 112 -19.18 -18.81 2.74
N GLU A 113 -18.69 -19.94 3.23
CA GLU A 113 -19.11 -21.26 2.73
C GLU A 113 -20.58 -21.62 3.03
N ASP A 114 -21.28 -20.90 3.93
CA ASP A 114 -22.46 -21.49 4.58
C ASP A 114 -23.85 -20.87 4.31
N SER A 115 -24.07 -20.10 3.26
CA SER A 115 -25.47 -19.80 2.88
C SER A 115 -25.68 -19.54 1.40
N HIS A 116 -26.67 -20.26 0.85
CA HIS A 116 -27.42 -20.03 -0.40
C HIS A 116 -26.65 -19.76 -1.72
N SER A 117 -25.33 -19.84 -1.76
CA SER A 117 -24.47 -19.61 -2.93
C SER A 117 -23.61 -20.84 -3.26
N LEU A 118 -22.90 -20.84 -4.40
CA LEU A 118 -22.04 -21.98 -4.77
C LEU A 118 -20.90 -22.11 -3.74
N PRO A 119 -20.50 -23.35 -3.40
CA PRO A 119 -19.26 -23.56 -2.66
C PRO A 119 -18.14 -22.93 -3.47
N LEU A 120 -17.40 -22.04 -2.82
CA LEU A 120 -16.34 -21.30 -3.45
C LEU A 120 -15.08 -22.16 -3.42
N ILE A 121 -14.94 -23.05 -4.39
CA ILE A 121 -13.71 -23.82 -4.55
C ILE A 121 -12.68 -22.90 -5.20
N LEU A 122 -11.79 -22.34 -4.38
CA LEU A 122 -10.59 -21.65 -4.83
C LEU A 122 -9.45 -22.66 -4.88
N PRO A 123 -9.08 -23.14 -6.08
CA PRO A 123 -7.94 -24.03 -6.22
C PRO A 123 -6.71 -23.32 -5.67
N ASN A 124 -5.96 -24.00 -4.80
CA ASN A 124 -4.75 -23.49 -4.13
C ASN A 124 -4.98 -22.47 -3.00
N LEU A 125 -6.20 -22.27 -2.51
CA LEU A 125 -6.44 -21.40 -1.34
C LEU A 125 -5.63 -21.83 -0.12
N ASP A 126 -5.70 -23.12 0.23
CA ASP A 126 -4.99 -23.69 1.38
C ASP A 126 -3.46 -23.56 1.20
N ARG A 127 -2.98 -23.79 -0.03
CA ARG A 127 -1.57 -23.61 -0.37
C ARG A 127 -1.15 -22.15 -0.23
N THR A 128 -1.98 -21.21 -0.70
CA THR A 128 -1.73 -19.77 -0.61
C THR A 128 -1.76 -19.30 0.84
N GLN A 129 -2.71 -19.78 1.64
CA GLN A 129 -2.78 -19.53 3.08
C GLN A 129 -1.53 -20.05 3.79
N ALA A 130 -1.10 -21.29 3.52
CA ALA A 130 0.10 -21.86 4.12
C ALA A 130 1.35 -21.03 3.79
N THR A 131 1.55 -20.68 2.51
CA THR A 131 2.68 -19.86 2.08
C THR A 131 2.66 -18.45 2.71
N LEU A 132 1.48 -17.84 2.84
CA LEU A 132 1.31 -16.53 3.47
C LEU A 132 1.34 -16.57 5.01
N ALA A 133 1.21 -17.75 5.62
CA ALA A 133 1.32 -17.91 7.07
C ALA A 133 2.79 -17.93 7.52
N GLU A 134 3.69 -18.48 6.70
CA GLU A 134 5.13 -18.58 7.00
C GLU A 134 5.90 -17.30 6.64
N PHE A 135 5.46 -16.60 5.58
CA PHE A 135 6.13 -15.39 5.09
C PHE A 135 6.33 -14.27 6.12
N PRO A 136 5.34 -13.92 6.98
CA PRO A 136 5.50 -12.86 7.98
C PRO A 136 6.66 -13.12 8.94
N GLN A 137 6.89 -14.38 9.33
CA GLN A 137 7.95 -14.72 10.28
C GLN A 137 9.34 -14.54 9.66
N ASN A 138 9.55 -15.01 8.43
CA ASN A 138 10.81 -14.83 7.71
C ASN A 138 11.10 -13.35 7.45
N PHE A 139 10.06 -12.57 7.12
CA PHE A 139 10.18 -11.13 6.94
C PHE A 139 10.47 -10.39 8.25
N GLN A 140 9.89 -10.82 9.37
CA GLN A 140 10.14 -10.23 10.68
C GLN A 140 11.59 -10.46 11.14
N ILE A 141 12.17 -11.65 10.90
CA ILE A 141 13.59 -11.91 11.19
C ILE A 141 14.49 -10.94 10.42
N LEU A 142 14.20 -10.72 9.14
CA LEU A 142 14.94 -9.76 8.32
C LEU A 142 14.87 -8.33 8.88
N LYS A 143 13.67 -7.93 9.33
CA LYS A 143 13.40 -6.62 9.93
C LYS A 143 14.19 -6.43 11.22
N ASP A 144 14.23 -7.46 12.06
CA ASP A 144 14.97 -7.43 13.33
C ASP A 144 16.48 -7.35 13.07
N GLU A 145 17.01 -8.15 12.14
CA GLU A 145 18.43 -8.08 11.74
C GLU A 145 18.81 -6.72 11.12
N TYR A 146 17.93 -6.13 10.32
CA TYR A 146 18.15 -4.78 9.78
C TYR A 146 18.10 -3.70 10.86
N ALA A 147 17.23 -3.82 11.85
CA ALA A 147 17.20 -2.90 12.99
C ALA A 147 18.51 -2.95 13.80
N ILE A 148 19.08 -4.16 13.98
CA ILE A 148 20.40 -4.34 14.60
C ILE A 148 21.48 -3.65 13.77
N TYR A 149 21.48 -3.82 12.45
CA TYR A 149 22.41 -3.11 11.57
C TYR A 149 22.30 -1.59 11.72
N GLN A 150 21.08 -1.03 11.66
CA GLN A 150 20.87 0.42 11.82
C GLN A 150 21.39 0.92 13.16
N GLN A 151 21.24 0.14 14.22
CA GLN A 151 21.76 0.48 15.53
C GLN A 151 23.30 0.47 15.56
N GLN A 152 23.93 -0.56 14.98
CA GLN A 152 25.39 -0.64 14.85
C GLN A 152 25.96 0.50 13.98
N GLU A 153 25.27 0.83 12.89
CA GLU A 153 25.61 1.95 12.02
C GLU A 153 25.62 3.28 12.81
N LYS A 154 24.56 3.53 13.59
CA LYS A 154 24.48 4.71 14.47
C LYS A 154 25.56 4.72 15.54
N GLU A 155 25.92 3.59 16.12
CA GLU A 155 26.96 3.51 17.16
C GLU A 155 28.36 3.78 16.59
N ILE A 156 28.66 3.24 15.42
CA ILE A 156 29.96 3.37 14.77
C ILE A 156 30.13 4.76 14.16
N TYR A 157 29.06 5.30 13.58
CA TYR A 157 29.12 6.55 12.82
C TYR A 157 28.57 7.78 13.51
N GLY A 158 27.60 7.62 14.42
CA GLY A 158 27.01 8.73 15.17
C GLY A 158 28.07 9.67 15.77
N PRO A 159 29.11 9.16 16.45
CA PRO A 159 30.14 10.01 17.03
C PRO A 159 30.95 10.84 16.01
N ILE A 160 31.18 10.33 14.80
CA ILE A 160 31.91 11.05 13.75
C ILE A 160 30.99 11.98 12.96
N ASP A 161 29.73 11.59 12.76
CA ASP A 161 28.71 12.40 12.10
C ASP A 161 28.33 13.62 12.96
N GLU A 162 28.17 13.44 14.27
CA GLU A 162 28.01 14.55 15.22
C GLU A 162 29.20 15.52 15.18
N LYS A 163 30.43 14.98 15.14
CA LYS A 163 31.64 15.82 15.04
C LYS A 163 31.65 16.60 13.73
N ILE A 164 31.32 15.97 12.61
CA ILE A 164 31.21 16.64 11.31
C ILE A 164 30.17 17.77 11.38
N GLN A 165 28.98 17.49 11.92
CA GLN A 165 27.89 18.47 12.03
C GLN A 165 28.27 19.67 12.89
N ARG A 166 28.84 19.45 14.09
CA ARG A 166 29.32 20.55 14.95
C ARG A 166 30.38 21.39 14.26
N PHE A 167 31.26 20.74 13.49
CA PHE A 167 32.34 21.45 12.81
C PHE A 167 31.85 22.21 11.58
N GLU A 168 30.85 21.71 10.87
CA GLU A 168 30.13 22.44 9.82
C GLU A 168 29.49 23.71 10.36
N GLN A 169 28.78 23.63 11.49
CA GLN A 169 28.20 24.80 12.15
C GLN A 169 29.27 25.83 12.53
N ALA A 170 30.39 25.39 13.11
CA ALA A 170 31.50 26.28 13.48
C ALA A 170 32.15 26.94 12.25
N VAL A 171 32.34 26.21 11.15
CA VAL A 171 32.86 26.75 9.88
C VAL A 171 31.89 27.78 9.31
N GLN A 172 30.58 27.51 9.36
CA GLN A 172 29.55 28.43 8.89
C GLN A 172 29.52 29.74 9.71
N GLN A 173 29.57 29.65 11.04
CA GLN A 173 29.67 30.83 11.91
C GLN A 173 30.94 31.65 11.61
N LYS A 174 32.08 30.99 11.40
CA LYS A 174 33.33 31.67 11.03
C LYS A 174 33.24 32.37 9.67
N LYS A 175 32.54 31.79 8.71
CA LYS A 175 32.27 32.42 7.40
C LYS A 175 31.51 33.73 7.57
N GLU A 176 30.46 33.75 8.39
CA GLU A 176 29.67 34.95 8.67
C GLU A 176 30.49 36.04 9.37
N VAL A 177 31.37 35.67 10.31
CA VAL A 177 32.28 36.62 10.96
C VAL A 177 33.27 37.22 9.96
N ILE A 178 33.87 36.40 9.10
CA ILE A 178 34.78 36.86 8.04
C ILE A 178 34.07 37.85 7.11
N GLU A 179 32.84 37.54 6.71
CA GLU A 179 32.03 38.41 5.86
C GLU A 179 31.72 39.75 6.54
N LYS A 180 31.39 39.75 7.84
CA LYS A 180 31.20 40.99 8.62
C LYS A 180 32.49 41.82 8.70
N ILE A 181 33.64 41.20 8.92
CA ILE A 181 34.94 41.88 8.95
C ILE A 181 35.28 42.45 7.58
N ALA A 182 35.08 41.68 6.50
CA ALA A 182 35.33 42.13 5.14
C ALA A 182 34.43 43.33 4.75
N ASN A 183 33.14 43.25 5.06
CA ASN A 183 32.18 44.34 4.81
C ASN A 183 32.53 45.59 5.63
N LYS A 184 32.96 45.43 6.89
CA LYS A 184 33.42 46.54 7.71
C LYS A 184 34.69 47.15 7.13
N ARG A 185 35.68 46.34 6.75
CA ARG A 185 36.94 46.77 6.13
C ARG A 185 36.68 47.62 4.88
N GLU A 186 35.75 47.20 4.02
CA GLU A 186 35.45 47.94 2.78
C GLU A 186 34.96 49.37 3.06
N LYS A 187 34.26 49.61 4.17
CA LYS A 187 33.84 50.96 4.61
C LYS A 187 35.02 51.88 4.99
N TYR A 188 36.16 51.32 5.37
CA TYR A 188 37.37 52.05 5.74
C TYR A 188 38.37 52.16 4.59
N LYS A 189 38.03 51.65 3.40
CA LYS A 189 38.86 51.82 2.20
C LYS A 189 38.99 53.30 1.87
N LEU A 190 40.20 53.71 1.53
CA LEU A 190 40.47 55.10 1.16
C LEU A 190 39.95 55.38 -0.25
N THR A 191 39.42 56.58 -0.44
CA THR A 191 39.17 57.17 -1.75
C THR A 191 40.47 57.71 -2.34
N ILE A 192 40.46 58.02 -3.65
CA ILE A 192 41.63 58.57 -4.36
C ILE A 192 42.12 59.87 -3.69
N ASP A 193 41.20 60.74 -3.29
CA ASP A 193 41.52 62.01 -2.63
C ASP A 193 42.11 61.81 -1.22
N GLU A 194 41.55 60.88 -0.44
CA GLU A 194 42.08 60.52 0.88
C GLU A 194 43.47 59.87 0.79
N ASP A 195 43.71 59.07 -0.25
CA ASP A 195 45.01 58.44 -0.50
C ASP A 195 46.08 59.50 -0.87
N TRP A 196 45.70 60.52 -1.65
CA TRP A 196 46.56 61.67 -1.94
C TRP A 196 46.90 62.50 -0.68
N ILE A 197 45.92 62.73 0.21
CA ILE A 197 46.14 63.41 1.49
C ILE A 197 47.16 62.65 2.36
N LEU A 198 47.04 61.33 2.42
CA LEU A 198 47.96 60.47 3.18
C LEU A 198 49.39 60.47 2.63
N SER A 199 49.53 60.51 1.30
CA SER A 199 50.82 60.31 0.62
C SER A 199 51.58 61.61 0.34
N TRP A 200 50.91 62.73 0.07
CA TRP A 200 51.56 63.94 -0.45
C TRP A 200 51.18 65.24 0.25
N ASN A 201 50.07 65.31 1.02
CA ASN A 201 49.60 66.55 1.66
C ASN A 201 49.34 66.39 3.17
N GLN A 202 50.40 66.09 3.91
CA GLN A 202 50.35 65.80 5.35
C GLN A 202 50.00 67.02 6.22
N SER A 203 50.10 68.23 5.68
CA SER A 203 49.70 69.48 6.34
C SER A 203 48.19 69.77 6.24
N SER A 204 47.43 68.92 5.54
CA SER A 204 45.97 69.03 5.44
C SER A 204 45.29 68.91 6.82
N SER A 205 44.26 69.73 7.07
CA SER A 205 43.43 69.63 8.27
C SER A 205 42.72 68.27 8.40
N ASP A 206 42.50 67.57 7.30
CA ASP A 206 41.85 66.25 7.26
C ASP A 206 42.83 65.09 7.51
N PHE A 207 44.14 65.33 7.47
CA PHE A 207 45.17 64.29 7.62
C PHE A 207 44.99 63.41 8.87
N PRO A 208 44.70 63.94 10.08
CA PRO A 208 44.50 63.10 11.28
C PRO A 208 43.28 62.18 11.21
N ARG A 209 42.26 62.53 10.43
CA ARG A 209 41.07 61.69 10.21
C ARG A 209 41.38 60.57 9.22
N VAL A 210 42.06 60.92 8.12
CA VAL A 210 42.43 60.01 7.04
C VAL A 210 43.47 58.98 7.51
N GLU A 211 44.46 59.41 8.31
CA GLU A 211 45.44 58.52 8.95
C GLU A 211 44.79 57.50 9.90
N ARG A 212 43.82 57.92 10.73
CA ARG A 212 43.05 57.02 11.61
C ARG A 212 42.22 56.00 10.82
N LYS A 213 41.61 56.43 9.72
CA LYS A 213 40.87 55.55 8.80
C LYS A 213 41.79 54.50 8.19
N HIS A 214 42.97 54.91 7.71
CA HIS A 214 43.97 54.01 7.15
C HIS A 214 44.52 53.00 8.16
N LYS A 215 44.87 53.44 9.39
CA LYS A 215 45.28 52.54 10.48
C LYS A 215 44.20 51.50 10.80
N SER A 216 42.93 51.92 10.83
CA SER A 216 41.80 51.01 11.04
C SER A 216 41.65 49.99 9.91
N TYR A 217 41.82 50.42 8.66
CA TYR A 217 41.81 49.54 7.48
C TYR A 217 42.94 48.50 7.53
N GLN A 218 44.16 48.91 7.87
CA GLN A 218 45.31 48.00 8.01
C GLN A 218 45.09 46.98 9.12
N GLN A 219 44.55 47.40 10.27
CA GLN A 219 44.24 46.49 11.37
C GLN A 219 43.20 45.44 10.97
N MET A 220 42.08 45.87 10.37
CA MET A 220 41.04 44.94 9.90
C MET A 220 41.55 44.01 8.80
N SER A 221 42.49 44.46 7.96
CA SER A 221 43.12 43.61 6.94
C SER A 221 43.93 42.47 7.56
N LYS A 222 44.72 42.76 8.60
CA LYS A 222 45.46 41.74 9.37
C LYS A 222 44.52 40.77 10.10
N GLU A 223 43.45 41.29 10.69
CA GLU A 223 42.42 40.47 11.36
C GLU A 223 41.71 39.54 10.36
N LEU A 224 41.37 40.06 9.17
CA LEU A 224 40.74 39.29 8.10
C LEU A 224 41.66 38.17 7.58
N GLU A 225 42.94 38.48 7.34
CA GLU A 225 43.93 37.50 6.89
C GLU A 225 44.09 36.36 7.91
N LYS A 226 44.21 36.70 9.20
CA LYS A 226 44.30 35.71 10.29
C LYS A 226 43.02 34.87 10.39
N ALA A 227 41.84 35.48 10.23
CA ALA A 227 40.56 34.78 10.26
C ALA A 227 40.40 33.84 9.06
N GLN A 228 40.78 34.28 7.86
CA GLN A 228 40.78 33.46 6.64
C GLN A 228 41.75 32.28 6.74
N GLY A 229 42.95 32.48 7.30
CA GLY A 229 43.91 31.40 7.54
C GLY A 229 43.34 30.30 8.44
N LYS A 230 42.71 30.68 9.56
CA LYS A 230 42.02 29.72 10.46
C LYS A 230 40.84 29.04 9.77
N PHE A 231 40.01 29.78 9.06
CA PHE A 231 38.86 29.22 8.32
C PHE A 231 39.28 28.19 7.28
N ASN A 232 40.36 28.45 6.53
CA ASN A 232 40.90 27.50 5.55
C ASN A 232 41.43 26.23 6.21
N ALA A 233 42.10 26.35 7.36
CA ALA A 233 42.56 25.22 8.15
C ALA A 233 41.38 24.36 8.65
N ASP A 234 40.34 24.98 9.18
CA ASP A 234 39.13 24.29 9.64
C ASP A 234 38.39 23.59 8.48
N LYS A 235 38.27 24.25 7.32
CA LYS A 235 37.69 23.65 6.10
C LYS A 235 38.47 22.42 5.65
N LYS A 236 39.81 22.46 5.73
CA LYS A 236 40.68 21.33 5.43
C LYS A 236 40.49 20.19 6.45
N GLY A 237 40.37 20.53 7.73
CA GLY A 237 40.06 19.57 8.81
C GLY A 237 38.71 18.89 8.64
N LEU A 238 37.66 19.66 8.30
CA LEU A 238 36.34 19.13 7.99
C LEU A 238 36.36 18.20 6.76
N SER A 239 37.07 18.58 5.70
CA SER A 239 37.24 17.71 4.52
C SER A 239 37.96 16.39 4.88
N ALA A 240 38.99 16.44 5.72
CA ALA A 240 39.68 15.26 6.19
C ALA A 240 38.79 14.35 7.05
N LEU A 241 37.96 14.93 7.93
CA LEU A 241 36.98 14.17 8.72
C LEU A 241 35.93 13.49 7.84
N ARG A 242 35.40 14.19 6.83
CA ARG A 242 34.46 13.59 5.85
C ARG A 242 35.11 12.46 5.06
N LYS A 243 36.37 12.60 4.65
CA LYS A 243 37.13 11.50 4.01
C LYS A 243 37.32 10.33 4.96
N LYS A 244 37.67 10.57 6.22
CA LYS A 244 37.80 9.52 7.23
C LYS A 244 36.48 8.79 7.45
N ARG A 245 35.37 9.52 7.51
CA ARG A 245 34.01 8.95 7.58
C ARG A 245 33.69 8.05 6.39
N ALA A 246 34.01 8.49 5.17
CA ALA A 246 33.76 7.73 3.95
C ALA A 246 34.66 6.49 3.81
N LEU A 247 35.83 6.47 4.45
CA LEU A 247 36.76 5.33 4.44
C LEU A 247 36.46 4.27 5.50
N LEU A 248 35.60 4.57 6.47
CA LEU A 248 35.14 3.57 7.41
C LEU A 248 34.21 2.60 6.65
N SER A 249 34.64 1.34 6.51
CA SER A 249 33.79 0.28 5.95
C SER A 249 32.42 0.29 6.62
N HIS A 250 31.36 0.24 5.82
CA HIS A 250 30.01 0.06 6.32
C HIS A 250 29.94 -1.23 7.15
N PRO A 251 29.56 -1.13 8.43
CA PRO A 251 29.60 -2.27 9.33
C PRO A 251 28.60 -3.31 8.87
N GLY A 252 29.07 -4.52 8.55
CA GLY A 252 28.16 -5.60 8.18
C GLY A 252 27.56 -5.48 6.78
N ASP A 253 28.13 -4.69 5.86
CA ASP A 253 27.65 -4.62 4.46
C ASP A 253 27.56 -5.99 3.78
N GLU A 254 28.55 -6.85 4.02
CA GLU A 254 28.53 -8.22 3.51
C GLU A 254 27.44 -9.07 4.18
N GLN A 255 27.21 -8.89 5.48
CA GLN A 255 26.14 -9.56 6.22
C GLN A 255 24.76 -9.11 5.72
N MET A 256 24.60 -7.80 5.46
CA MET A 256 23.39 -7.21 4.92
C MET A 256 23.14 -7.61 3.46
N LEU A 257 24.19 -7.71 2.64
CA LEU A 257 24.09 -8.23 1.29
C LEU A 257 23.64 -9.70 1.32
N ARG A 258 24.23 -10.53 2.19
CA ARG A 258 23.81 -11.92 2.38
C ARG A 258 22.37 -12.03 2.91
N LEU A 259 21.93 -11.11 3.76
CA LEU A 259 20.55 -11.04 4.25
C LEU A 259 19.55 -10.71 3.13
N SER A 260 19.84 -9.67 2.35
CA SER A 260 19.03 -9.30 1.18
C SER A 260 18.97 -10.44 0.16
N GLN A 261 20.07 -11.15 -0.08
CA GLN A 261 20.11 -12.32 -0.95
C GLN A 261 19.30 -13.50 -0.40
N ARG A 262 19.38 -13.77 0.92
CA ARG A 262 18.57 -14.79 1.59
C ARG A 262 17.08 -14.47 1.45
N TYR A 263 16.67 -13.24 1.74
CA TYR A 263 15.29 -12.79 1.57
C TYR A 263 14.80 -12.95 0.13
N SER A 264 15.61 -12.52 -0.85
CA SER A 264 15.26 -12.65 -2.27
C SER A 264 15.11 -14.13 -2.67
N SER A 265 15.98 -15.00 -2.16
CA SER A 265 15.89 -16.45 -2.35
C SER A 265 14.64 -17.03 -1.69
N ASP A 266 14.29 -16.60 -0.49
CA ASP A 266 13.11 -17.08 0.22
C ASP A 266 11.82 -16.67 -0.51
N ILE A 267 11.72 -15.43 -0.98
CA ILE A 267 10.61 -15.00 -1.86
C ILE A 267 10.52 -15.92 -3.08
N LYS A 268 11.65 -16.17 -3.75
CA LYS A 268 11.69 -17.01 -4.94
C LYS A 268 11.31 -18.47 -4.64
N ASN A 269 11.68 -18.99 -3.47
CA ASN A 269 11.36 -20.36 -3.07
C ASN A 269 9.87 -20.51 -2.71
N HIS A 270 9.28 -19.53 -2.04
CA HIS A 270 7.89 -19.57 -1.59
C HIS A 270 6.91 -19.22 -2.72
N PHE A 271 7.28 -18.30 -3.60
CA PHE A 271 6.38 -17.76 -4.62
C PHE A 271 6.86 -17.94 -6.07
N GLY A 272 8.04 -18.51 -6.31
CA GLY A 272 8.60 -18.64 -7.66
C GLY A 272 9.10 -17.32 -8.24
N SER A 273 9.06 -17.16 -9.56
CA SER A 273 9.46 -15.92 -10.26
C SER A 273 8.40 -14.80 -10.22
N SER A 274 7.20 -15.10 -9.72
CA SER A 274 6.14 -14.14 -9.48
C SER A 274 5.08 -14.76 -8.57
N ILE A 275 4.56 -13.96 -7.64
CA ILE A 275 3.39 -14.34 -6.83
C ILE A 275 2.12 -14.42 -7.70
N SER A 276 2.17 -13.97 -8.96
CA SER A 276 1.04 -14.03 -9.90
C SER A 276 0.79 -15.47 -10.36
N LEU A 277 0.07 -16.22 -9.53
CA LEU A 277 -1.17 -16.95 -9.83
C LEU A 277 -1.54 -17.85 -8.63
N PRO A 278 -2.02 -17.31 -7.50
CA PRO A 278 -2.61 -18.15 -6.45
C PRO A 278 -4.09 -18.41 -6.72
N ILE A 279 -4.77 -17.49 -7.43
CA ILE A 279 -6.19 -17.58 -7.74
C ILE A 279 -6.36 -18.09 -9.17
N ASP A 280 -6.85 -19.32 -9.32
CA ASP A 280 -7.19 -19.88 -10.62
C ASP A 280 -8.26 -19.01 -11.31
N PRO A 281 -8.00 -18.51 -12.54
CA PRO A 281 -8.98 -17.78 -13.35
C PRO A 281 -10.35 -18.50 -13.47
N SER A 282 -10.37 -19.83 -13.39
CA SER A 282 -11.61 -20.62 -13.40
C SER A 282 -12.57 -20.27 -12.25
N SER A 283 -12.06 -19.73 -11.14
CA SER A 283 -12.84 -19.30 -9.98
C SER A 283 -13.72 -18.08 -10.32
N PHE A 284 -13.18 -17.12 -11.06
CA PHE A 284 -13.93 -15.96 -11.56
C PHE A 284 -15.00 -16.38 -12.56
N THR A 285 -14.64 -17.27 -13.48
CA THR A 285 -15.59 -17.79 -14.49
C THR A 285 -16.76 -18.51 -13.83
N LYS A 286 -16.51 -19.44 -12.91
CA LYS A 286 -17.55 -20.21 -12.20
C LYS A 286 -18.51 -19.32 -11.40
N LEU A 287 -17.99 -18.30 -10.72
CA LEU A 287 -18.83 -17.33 -10.01
C LEU A 287 -19.60 -16.41 -10.96
N GLY A 288 -18.99 -15.99 -12.06
CA GLY A 288 -19.65 -15.20 -13.10
C GLY A 288 -20.83 -15.94 -13.72
N GLU A 289 -20.65 -17.23 -14.05
CA GLU A 289 -21.71 -18.12 -14.52
C GLU A 289 -22.82 -18.28 -13.46
N SER A 290 -22.46 -18.45 -12.19
CA SER A 290 -23.41 -18.55 -11.08
C SER A 290 -24.24 -17.28 -10.93
N ARG A 291 -23.59 -16.12 -10.94
CA ARG A 291 -24.24 -14.82 -10.86
C ARG A 291 -25.22 -14.63 -12.01
N HIS A 292 -24.78 -14.93 -13.24
CA HIS A 292 -25.63 -14.84 -14.42
C HIS A 292 -26.86 -15.74 -14.29
N PHE A 293 -26.67 -17.00 -13.89
CA PHE A 293 -27.75 -17.94 -13.66
C PHE A 293 -28.76 -17.43 -12.61
N ILE A 294 -28.30 -16.96 -11.44
CA ILE A 294 -29.18 -16.44 -10.38
C ILE A 294 -29.99 -15.24 -10.89
N ASN A 295 -29.35 -14.33 -11.61
CA ASN A 295 -30.02 -13.14 -12.15
C ASN A 295 -31.11 -13.51 -13.18
N VAL A 296 -30.85 -14.48 -14.06
CA VAL A 296 -31.83 -14.99 -15.01
C VAL A 296 -33.03 -15.63 -14.28
N GLN A 297 -32.79 -16.40 -13.21
CA GLN A 297 -33.88 -16.97 -12.41
C GLN A 297 -34.68 -15.91 -11.66
N LEU A 298 -34.01 -14.88 -11.14
CA LEU A 298 -34.66 -13.78 -10.44
C LEU A 298 -35.58 -13.00 -11.39
N GLN A 299 -35.13 -12.71 -12.61
CA GLN A 299 -35.94 -12.06 -13.63
C GLN A 299 -37.16 -12.89 -14.03
N ALA A 300 -36.97 -14.19 -14.33
CA ALA A 300 -38.06 -15.08 -14.71
C ALA A 300 -39.10 -15.21 -13.59
N THR A 301 -38.66 -15.38 -12.35
CA THR A 301 -39.55 -15.49 -11.18
C THR A 301 -40.32 -14.19 -10.96
N SER A 302 -39.65 -13.04 -11.04
CA SER A 302 -40.30 -11.72 -10.87
C SER A 302 -41.39 -11.49 -11.92
N GLN A 303 -41.11 -11.78 -13.20
CA GLN A 303 -42.09 -11.65 -14.28
C GLN A 303 -43.31 -12.56 -14.07
N LEU A 304 -43.09 -13.80 -13.62
CA LEU A 304 -44.16 -14.75 -13.31
C LEU A 304 -45.00 -14.31 -12.11
N THR A 305 -44.36 -13.92 -11.01
CA THR A 305 -45.03 -13.41 -9.81
C THR A 305 -45.88 -12.18 -10.15
N GLU A 306 -45.36 -11.26 -10.97
CA GLU A 306 -46.08 -10.06 -11.38
C GLU A 306 -47.27 -10.38 -12.30
N THR A 307 -47.08 -11.25 -13.29
CA THR A 307 -48.16 -11.72 -14.17
C THR A 307 -49.30 -12.35 -13.36
N LEU A 308 -48.97 -13.30 -12.47
CA LEU A 308 -49.96 -13.94 -11.61
C LEU A 308 -50.65 -12.93 -10.67
N SER A 309 -49.91 -11.96 -10.14
CA SER A 309 -50.47 -10.88 -9.32
C SER A 309 -51.47 -10.03 -10.10
N GLN A 310 -51.18 -9.70 -11.36
CA GLN A 310 -52.11 -8.96 -12.23
C GLN A 310 -53.34 -9.78 -12.58
N GLU A 311 -53.18 -11.07 -12.86
CA GLU A 311 -54.31 -11.97 -13.16
C GLU A 311 -55.24 -12.17 -11.95
N ILE A 312 -54.70 -12.18 -10.72
CA ILE A 312 -55.52 -12.11 -9.48
C ILE A 312 -56.32 -10.81 -9.45
N LYS A 313 -55.68 -9.65 -9.68
CA LYS A 313 -56.34 -8.34 -9.66
C LYS A 313 -57.47 -8.24 -10.69
N GLN A 314 -57.30 -8.90 -11.84
CA GLN A 314 -58.28 -8.94 -12.93
C GLN A 314 -59.39 -9.99 -12.73
N GLY A 315 -59.35 -10.78 -11.65
CA GLY A 315 -60.37 -11.80 -11.37
C GLY A 315 -60.39 -12.97 -12.37
N LYS A 316 -59.34 -13.12 -13.21
CA LYS A 316 -59.27 -14.09 -14.31
C LYS A 316 -59.32 -15.55 -13.85
N TYR A 317 -59.00 -15.81 -12.60
CA TYR A 317 -59.03 -17.14 -12.02
C TYR A 317 -60.04 -17.22 -10.88
N SER A 318 -61.32 -17.30 -11.27
CA SER A 318 -62.43 -17.61 -10.39
C SER A 318 -62.66 -19.11 -10.22
N SER A 319 -62.03 -19.95 -11.05
CA SER A 319 -62.14 -21.42 -10.98
C SER A 319 -60.80 -22.12 -11.15
N TYR A 320 -60.69 -23.24 -10.43
CA TYR A 320 -59.52 -24.09 -10.21
C TYR A 320 -58.71 -24.41 -11.49
N ARG A 321 -57.54 -23.77 -11.66
CA ARG A 321 -56.35 -24.53 -12.06
C ARG A 321 -55.85 -25.23 -10.80
N SER A 322 -55.55 -26.53 -10.86
CA SER A 322 -55.12 -27.23 -9.64
C SER A 322 -53.90 -26.52 -9.09
N TYR A 323 -53.94 -26.21 -7.81
CA TYR A 323 -52.87 -25.60 -7.02
C TYR A 323 -51.47 -26.15 -7.41
N GLU A 324 -51.40 -27.46 -7.63
CA GLU A 324 -50.21 -28.19 -8.06
C GLU A 324 -49.71 -27.82 -9.46
N GLN A 325 -50.60 -27.53 -10.43
CA GLN A 325 -50.19 -27.13 -11.78
C GLN A 325 -49.54 -25.75 -11.81
N LEU A 326 -50.11 -24.77 -11.10
CA LEU A 326 -49.54 -23.41 -11.05
C LEU A 326 -48.22 -23.40 -10.27
N GLN A 327 -48.13 -24.17 -9.17
CA GLN A 327 -46.88 -24.34 -8.45
C GLN A 327 -45.84 -25.09 -9.27
N SER A 328 -46.23 -26.15 -9.97
CA SER A 328 -45.34 -26.88 -10.86
C SER A 328 -44.84 -26.01 -12.02
N ILE A 329 -45.67 -25.11 -12.57
CA ILE A 329 -45.25 -24.15 -13.61
C ILE A 329 -44.24 -23.15 -13.03
N LEU A 330 -44.53 -22.55 -11.88
CA LEU A 330 -43.62 -21.59 -11.24
C LEU A 330 -42.26 -22.24 -10.95
N ILE A 331 -42.29 -23.41 -10.30
CA ILE A 331 -41.08 -24.20 -10.00
C ILE A 331 -40.37 -24.61 -11.29
N SER A 332 -41.08 -25.08 -12.32
CA SER A 332 -40.45 -25.53 -13.56
C SER A 332 -39.84 -24.38 -14.36
N GLN A 333 -40.48 -23.22 -14.42
CA GLN A 333 -39.98 -22.06 -15.18
C GLN A 333 -38.84 -21.35 -14.46
N THR A 334 -38.87 -21.25 -13.13
CA THR A 334 -37.72 -20.85 -12.29
C THR A 334 -36.58 -21.89 -12.29
N LEU A 335 -36.72 -23.01 -13.00
CA LEU A 335 -35.71 -24.07 -13.08
C LEU A 335 -35.31 -24.45 -14.52
N GLN A 336 -35.96 -23.90 -15.55
CA GLN A 336 -35.77 -24.26 -16.97
C GLN A 336 -34.83 -23.35 -17.77
N THR A 337 -34.50 -22.14 -17.30
CA THR A 337 -33.65 -21.18 -18.05
C THR A 337 -32.15 -21.49 -18.00
N GLY A 338 -31.79 -22.77 -17.94
CA GLY A 338 -30.42 -23.25 -18.12
C GLY A 338 -30.41 -24.48 -19.01
N LYS A 339 -30.46 -24.24 -20.32
CA LYS A 339 -29.85 -25.16 -21.30
C LYS A 339 -28.42 -24.73 -21.52
#